data_AF-A0A7Z6RCZ6-F1
#
_entry.id   AF-A0A7Z6RCZ6-F1
#
_cell.length_a   1.000
_cell.length_b   1.000
_cell.length_c   1.000
_cell.angle_alpha   90.00
_cell.angle_beta   90.00
_cell.angle_gamma   90.00
#
_symmetry.space_group_name_H-M   'P 1'
#
loop_
_entity.id
_entity.type
_entity.pdbx_description
1 polymer ?
#
loop_
_entity_poly.entity_id
_entity_poly.type
_entity_poly.pdbx_seq_one_letter_code
_entity_poly.pdbx_strand_id
1 'polypeptide(L)' 'MKRIRKSLIFVLGIITLICLCACTKQSQQKNGLSVVTSFYPVYSITKAVSGDLNDIKMIRSQSGIHGFEPS' A
#
# COMPACT_ATOMS: atom_id res chain seq x y z
N MET A 1 21.02 -10.27 46.94
CA MET A 1 21.51 -9.37 45.85
C MET A 1 21.78 -10.08 44.52
N LYS A 2 22.56 -11.17 44.48
CA LYS A 2 22.94 -11.84 43.19
C LYS A 2 21.75 -12.43 42.39
N ARG A 3 20.71 -12.95 43.08
CA ARG A 3 19.49 -13.49 42.42
C ARG A 3 18.61 -12.41 41.79
N ILE A 4 18.44 -11.28 42.49
CA ILE A 4 17.70 -10.11 41.99
C ILE A 4 18.40 -9.51 40.76
N ARG A 5 19.73 -9.45 40.78
CA ARG A 5 20.54 -8.96 39.66
C ARG A 5 20.40 -9.83 38.41
N LYS A 6 20.33 -11.16 38.56
CA LYS A 6 20.07 -12.10 37.45
C LYS A 6 18.65 -11.97 36.87
N SER A 7 17.66 -11.75 37.73
CA SER A 7 16.27 -11.53 37.32
C SER A 7 16.11 -10.24 36.52
N LEU A 8 16.78 -9.15 36.93
CA LEU A 8 16.80 -7.89 36.19
C LEU A 8 17.40 -8.02 34.79
N ILE A 9 18.51 -8.77 34.64
CA ILE A 9 19.14 -9.02 33.34
C ILE A 9 18.19 -9.80 32.42
N PHE A 10 17.47 -10.79 32.97
CA PHE A 10 16.52 -11.58 32.21
C PHE A 10 15.35 -10.74 31.69
N VAL A 11 14.77 -9.89 32.55
CA VAL A 11 13.69 -8.97 32.16
C VAL A 11 14.16 -7.98 31.08
N LEU A 12 15.37 -7.45 31.21
CA LEU A 12 15.93 -6.54 30.20
C LEU A 12 16.12 -7.22 28.85
N GLY A 13 16.55 -8.49 28.84
CA GLY A 13 16.68 -9.30 27.63
C GLY A 13 15.34 -9.53 26.92
N ILE A 14 14.26 -9.77 27.67
CA ILE A 14 12.92 -9.95 27.11
C ILE A 14 12.42 -8.64 26.48
N ILE A 15 12.63 -7.50 27.15
CA ILE A 15 12.26 -6.18 26.64
C ILE A 15 12.99 -5.86 25.34
N THR A 16 14.29 -6.17 25.26
CA THR A 16 15.04 -5.99 24.01
C THR A 16 14.50 -6.86 22.89
N LEU A 17 14.11 -8.11 23.17
CA LEU A 17 13.58 -9.02 22.15
C LEU A 17 12.23 -8.51 21.59
N ILE A 18 11.38 -7.96 22.45
CA ILE A 18 10.09 -7.35 22.04
C ILE A 18 10.34 -6.09 21.17
N CYS A 19 11.32 -5.26 21.52
CA CYS A 19 11.67 -4.09 20.72
C CYS A 19 12.18 -4.44 19.31
N LEU A 20 12.85 -5.58 19.12
CA LEU A 20 13.30 -6.01 17.79
C LEU A 20 12.14 -6.46 16.89
N CYS A 21 11.02 -6.94 17.45
CA CYS A 21 9.85 -7.35 16.66
C CYS A 21 9.02 -6.17 16.12
N ALA A 22 9.24 -4.93 16.61
CA ALA A 22 8.51 -3.74 16.17
C ALA A 22 8.94 -3.22 14.78
N CYS A 23 10.07 -3.71 14.24
CA CYS A 23 10.52 -3.37 12.89
C CYS A 23 9.84 -4.25 11.84
N THR A 24 8.52 -4.14 11.70
CA THR A 24 7.85 -4.65 10.49
C THR A 24 7.97 -3.59 9.41
N LYS A 25 8.44 -3.95 8.21
CA LYS A 25 8.39 -3.03 7.05
C LYS A 25 6.92 -2.66 6.84
N GLN A 26 6.55 -1.43 7.16
CA GLN A 26 5.27 -0.88 6.76
C GLN A 26 5.23 -0.99 5.25
N SER A 27 4.39 -1.89 4.72
CA SER A 27 4.10 -1.97 3.30
C SER A 27 3.81 -0.54 2.88
N GLN A 28 4.64 0.01 2.00
CA GLN A 28 4.40 1.34 1.46
C GLN A 28 3.06 1.24 0.74
N GLN A 29 2.00 1.66 1.42
CA GLN A 29 0.74 1.97 0.79
C GLN A 29 1.11 2.96 -0.31
N LYS A 30 0.99 2.53 -1.57
CA LYS A 30 1.28 3.39 -2.72
C LYS A 30 0.35 4.59 -2.58
N ASN A 31 0.89 5.72 -2.10
CA ASN A 31 0.17 6.98 -1.85
C ASN A 31 -0.15 7.69 -3.19
N GLY A 32 -0.54 6.91 -4.20
CA GLY A 32 -0.93 7.40 -5.52
C GLY A 32 -2.41 7.76 -5.56
N LEU A 33 -2.78 8.57 -6.53
CA LEU A 33 -4.17 8.85 -6.85
C LEU A 33 -4.84 7.62 -7.47
N SER A 34 -6.14 7.46 -7.24
CA SER A 34 -6.97 6.55 -8.03
C SER A 34 -7.64 7.35 -9.14
N VAL A 35 -7.30 7.03 -10.39
CA VAL A 35 -7.78 7.74 -11.57
C VAL A 35 -8.59 6.79 -12.42
N VAL A 36 -9.83 7.17 -12.70
CA VAL A 36 -10.74 6.41 -13.56
C VAL A 36 -10.89 7.13 -14.90
N THR A 37 -10.66 6.41 -15.99
CA THR A 37 -10.71 6.94 -17.37
C THR A 37 -11.84 6.31 -18.16
N SER A 38 -12.43 7.07 -19.08
CA SER A 38 -13.64 6.65 -19.80
C SER A 38 -13.41 5.53 -20.83
N PHE A 39 -12.35 5.60 -21.63
CA PHE A 39 -12.08 4.64 -22.69
C PHE A 39 -10.59 4.51 -23.03
N TYR A 40 -10.23 3.55 -23.89
CA TYR A 40 -8.86 3.03 -24.01
C TYR A 40 -7.78 4.06 -24.35
N PRO A 41 -7.94 4.97 -25.34
CA PRO A 41 -6.94 5.99 -25.63
C PRO A 41 -6.62 6.90 -24.44
N VAL A 42 -7.63 7.28 -23.65
CA VAL A 42 -7.41 8.11 -22.45
C VAL A 42 -6.72 7.29 -21.37
N TYR A 43 -7.12 6.03 -21.20
CA TYR A 43 -6.46 5.09 -20.29
C TYR A 43 -4.97 4.92 -20.62
N SER A 44 -4.62 4.63 -21.88
CA SER A 44 -3.26 4.29 -22.28
C SER A 44 -2.30 5.48 -22.18
N ILE A 45 -2.74 6.67 -22.59
CA ILE A 45 -1.97 7.91 -22.43
C ILE A 45 -1.73 8.18 -20.95
N THR A 46 -2.78 8.13 -20.13
CA THR A 46 -2.68 8.42 -18.70
C THR A 46 -1.78 7.41 -17.99
N LYS A 47 -1.88 6.12 -18.34
CA LYS A 47 -1.03 5.06 -17.77
C LYS A 47 0.44 5.22 -18.19
N ALA A 48 0.70 5.59 -19.45
CA ALA A 48 2.05 5.83 -19.94
C ALA A 48 2.72 7.01 -19.23
N VAL A 49 1.99 8.11 -19.01
CA VAL A 49 2.50 9.29 -18.29
C VAL A 49 2.65 9.02 -16.79
N SER A 50 1.69 8.31 -16.18
CA SER A 50 1.68 8.09 -14.73
C SER A 50 2.63 6.99 -14.25
N GLY A 51 3.04 6.06 -15.12
CA GLY A 51 3.86 4.91 -14.73
C GLY A 51 3.24 4.09 -13.59
N ASP A 52 4.02 3.86 -12.54
CA ASP A 52 3.63 3.06 -11.36
C ASP A 52 3.24 3.90 -10.14
N LEU A 53 3.18 5.23 -10.29
CA LEU A 53 2.89 6.16 -9.20
C LEU A 53 1.41 6.13 -8.80
N ASN A 54 0.50 6.08 -9.77
CA ASN A 54 -0.96 6.14 -9.54
C ASN A 54 -1.67 4.86 -10.00
N ASP A 55 -2.83 4.60 -9.40
CA ASP A 55 -3.73 3.51 -9.79
C ASP A 55 -4.66 3.99 -10.90
N ILE A 56 -4.34 3.64 -12.14
CA ILE A 56 -5.13 4.03 -13.33
C ILE A 56 -6.05 2.87 -13.73
N LYS A 57 -7.35 3.14 -13.82
CA LYS A 57 -8.37 2.15 -14.21
C LYS A 57 -9.24 2.70 -15.33
N MET A 58 -9.66 1.84 -16.24
CA MET A 58 -10.66 2.18 -17.25
C MET A 58 -12.05 1.71 -16.78
N ILE A 59 -13.07 2.54 -17.00
CA ILE A 59 -14.46 2.14 -16.79
C ILE A 59 -14.74 0.93 -17.69
N ARG A 60 -15.35 -0.10 -17.10
CA ARG A 60 -15.79 -1.28 -17.84
C ARG A 60 -17.26 -1.13 -18.18
N SER A 61 -17.55 -1.04 -19.46
CA SER A 61 -18.91 -1.00 -20.00
C SER A 61 -19.07 -2.09 -21.03
N GLN A 62 -20.22 -2.76 -21.00
CA GLN A 62 -20.63 -3.69 -22.07
C GLN A 62 -21.09 -2.91 -23.32
N SER A 63 -21.58 -1.68 -23.14
CA SER A 63 -21.90 -0.75 -24.22
C SER A 63 -20.63 -0.10 -24.77
N GLY A 64 -20.58 0.10 -26.09
CA GLY A 64 -19.48 0.82 -26.74
C GLY A 64 -19.36 2.27 -26.26
N ILE A 65 -18.21 2.91 -26.51
CA ILE A 65 -17.85 4.23 -25.96
C ILE A 65 -18.84 5.36 -26.29
N HIS A 66 -19.66 5.19 -27.33
CA HIS A 66 -20.66 6.18 -27.76
C HIS A 66 -22.06 5.93 -27.20
N GLY A 67 -22.32 4.73 -26.65
CA GLY A 67 -23.61 4.34 -26.07
C GLY A 67 -23.51 4.02 -24.59
N PHE A 68 -22.40 4.40 -23.95
CA PHE A 68 -22.23 4.26 -22.51
C PHE A 68 -22.96 5.40 -21.79
N GLU A 69 -23.87 5.03 -20.89
CA GLU A 69 -24.49 5.95 -19.94
C GLU A 69 -24.14 5.50 -18.51
N PRO A 70 -23.63 6.40 -17.66
CA PRO A 70 -23.40 6.11 -16.25
C PRO A 70 -24.73 6.00 -15.49
N SER A 71 -24.77 5.10 -14.50
CA SER A 71 -25.91 4.86 -13.60
C SER A 71 -26.14 5.96 -12.57
#